data_AF-E6XNV4-F1
#
_entry.id   AF-E6XNV4-F1
#
_cell.length_a   1.000
_cell.length_b   1.000
_cell.length_c   1.000
_cell.angle_alpha   90.00
_cell.angle_beta   90.00
_cell.angle_gamma   90.00
#
_symmetry.space_group_name_H-M   'P 1'
#
loop_
_entity.id
_entity.type
_entity.pdbx_description
1 polymer ?
#
loop_
_entity_poly.entity_id
_entity_poly.type
_entity_poly.pdbx_seq_one_letter_code
_entity_poly.pdbx_strand_id
1 'polypeptide(L)'
;MWWRSIWIIVAYWLLSAHFLRYDQLYLAGTFALAPLGIYLKHSLIIRLLQVILFVSIFSVWGVTAIDAIQIRMAHGTPWIRLAVIMGAVMLFTFGAIFCFNGILRLRRQKSYWGTSSIH
;
A
#
# COMPACT_ATOMS: atom_id res chain seq x y z
N MET A 1 -17.63 -1.31 4.56
CA MET A 1 -16.49 -1.34 3.63
C MET A 1 -15.58 -0.10 3.75
N TRP A 2 -16.08 1.02 4.28
CA TRP A 2 -15.38 2.31 4.38
C TRP A 2 -14.03 2.30 5.09
N TRP A 3 -13.92 1.63 6.25
CA TRP A 3 -12.67 1.59 7.03
C TRP A 3 -11.49 0.96 6.28
N ARG A 4 -11.73 -0.07 5.45
CA ARG A 4 -10.71 -0.73 4.63
C ARG A 4 -10.23 0.17 3.50
N SER A 5 -11.15 0.91 2.87
CA SER A 5 -10.83 1.88 1.83
C SER A 5 -9.97 3.01 2.39
N ILE A 6 -10.31 3.53 3.57
CA ILE A 6 -9.53 4.58 4.24
C ILE A 6 -8.08 4.11 4.49
N TRP A 7 -7.89 2.90 5.04
CA TRP A 7 -6.54 2.34 5.24
C TRP A 7 -5.72 2.25 3.96
N ILE A 8 -6.33 1.80 2.87
CA ILE A 8 -5.64 1.68 1.58
C ILE A 8 -5.29 3.07 1.02
N ILE A 9 -6.23 4.03 1.09
CA ILE A 9 -5.99 5.41 0.64
C ILE A 9 -4.81 6.01 1.40
N VAL A 10 -4.78 5.85 2.73
CA VAL A 10 -3.70 6.35 3.58
C VAL A 10 -2.36 5.71 3.21
N ALA A 11 -2.32 4.39 2.95
CA ALA A 11 -1.10 3.71 2.51
C ALA A 11 -0.57 4.24 1.17
N TYR A 12 -1.47 4.48 0.20
CA TYR A 12 -1.10 5.06 -1.09
C TYR A 12 -0.66 6.53 -0.98
N TRP A 13 -1.28 7.31 -0.09
CA TRP A 13 -0.86 8.69 0.16
C TRP A 13 0.49 8.77 0.86
N LEU A 14 0.80 7.86 1.80
CA LEU A 14 2.13 7.71 2.37
C LEU A 14 3.19 7.42 1.29
N LEU A 15 2.86 6.52 0.36
CA LEU A 15 3.74 6.21 -0.78
C LEU A 15 3.91 7.41 -1.72
N SER A 16 2.81 8.13 -2.02
CA SER A 16 2.84 9.35 -2.84
C SER A 16 3.69 10.46 -2.19
N ALA A 17 3.52 10.70 -0.89
CA ALA A 17 4.30 11.67 -0.14
C ALA A 17 5.80 11.33 -0.12
N HIS A 18 6.15 10.05 -0.11
CA HIS A 18 7.52 9.61 -0.27
C HIS A 18 8.08 10.06 -1.64
N PHE A 19 7.40 9.79 -2.76
CA PHE A 19 7.85 10.24 -4.07
C PHE A 19 7.90 11.76 -4.21
N LEU A 20 6.99 12.48 -3.54
CA LEU A 20 7.00 13.93 -3.48
C LEU A 20 8.28 14.47 -2.79
N ARG A 21 8.78 13.77 -1.76
CA ARG A 21 10.03 14.12 -1.08
C ARG A 21 11.25 14.05 -2.01
N TYR A 22 11.23 13.17 -3.02
CA TYR A 22 12.29 13.03 -4.03
C TYR A 22 12.02 13.85 -5.30
N ASP A 23 11.10 14.82 -5.24
CA ASP A 23 10.71 15.69 -6.36
C ASP A 23 10.16 14.95 -7.59
N GLN A 24 9.71 13.70 -7.40
CA GLN A 24 9.15 12.89 -8.48
C GLN A 24 7.63 13.13 -8.61
N LEU A 25 7.27 14.33 -9.07
CA LEU A 25 5.88 14.80 -9.16
C LEU A 25 4.97 13.86 -9.98
N TYR A 26 5.47 13.31 -11.09
CA TYR A 26 4.72 12.39 -11.95
C TYR A 26 4.30 11.10 -11.22
N LEU A 27 5.23 10.51 -10.46
CA LEU A 27 4.97 9.30 -9.68
C LEU A 27 4.08 9.62 -8.47
N ALA A 28 4.33 10.73 -7.79
CA ALA A 28 3.52 11.18 -6.67
C ALA A 28 2.05 11.35 -7.06
N GLY A 29 1.76 12.04 -8.18
CA GLY A 29 0.39 12.21 -8.68
C GLY A 29 -0.26 10.88 -9.06
N THR A 30 0.49 10.00 -9.72
CA THR A 30 -0.01 8.66 -10.10
C THR A 30 -0.42 7.84 -8.88
N PHE A 31 0.43 7.79 -7.84
CA PHE A 31 0.12 7.05 -6.61
C PHE A 31 -0.95 7.73 -5.74
N ALA A 32 -1.09 9.06 -5.81
CA ALA A 32 -2.17 9.78 -5.12
C ALA A 32 -3.55 9.43 -5.67
N LEU A 33 -3.66 9.23 -6.99
CA LEU A 33 -4.90 8.89 -7.68
C LEU A 33 -5.15 7.37 -7.76
N ALA A 34 -4.10 6.55 -7.70
CA ALA A 34 -4.18 5.08 -7.73
C ALA A 34 -5.25 4.45 -6.80
N PRO A 35 -5.45 4.86 -5.53
CA PRO A 35 -6.45 4.24 -4.67
C PRO A 35 -7.90 4.50 -5.13
N LEU A 36 -8.16 5.49 -5.99
CA LEU A 36 -9.46 5.66 -6.63
C LEU A 36 -9.81 4.47 -7.54
N GLY A 37 -8.81 3.71 -7.98
CA GLY A 37 -9.00 2.47 -8.73
C GLY A 37 -9.81 1.40 -7.99
N ILE A 38 -9.96 1.49 -6.67
CA ILE A 38 -10.80 0.58 -5.87
C ILE A 38 -12.28 0.69 -6.23
N TYR A 39 -12.73 1.86 -6.69
CA TYR A 39 -14.10 2.11 -7.11
C TYR A 39 -14.43 1.45 -8.46
N LEU A 40 -13.40 1.12 -9.26
CA LEU A 40 -13.59 0.34 -10.48
C LEU A 40 -14.02 -1.09 -10.11
N LYS A 41 -15.02 -1.61 -10.82
CA LYS A 41 -15.56 -2.97 -10.58
C LYS A 41 -14.59 -4.08 -11.00
N HIS A 42 -13.45 -3.75 -11.59
CA HIS A 42 -12.52 -4.69 -12.20
C HIS A 42 -11.58 -5.36 -11.17
N SER A 43 -11.67 -6.69 -11.04
CA SER A 43 -10.84 -7.47 -10.11
C SER A 43 -9.34 -7.40 -10.41
N LEU A 44 -8.96 -7.21 -11.69
CA LEU A 44 -7.56 -7.05 -12.07
C LEU A 44 -6.94 -5.76 -11.52
N ILE A 45 -7.67 -4.64 -11.55
CA ILE A 45 -7.17 -3.35 -11.05
C ILE A 45 -6.86 -3.46 -9.56
N ILE A 46 -7.76 -4.08 -8.81
CA ILE A 46 -7.58 -4.30 -7.36
C ILE A 46 -6.33 -5.16 -7.09
N ARG A 47 -6.12 -6.22 -7.90
CA ARG A 47 -4.93 -7.08 -7.77
C ARG A 47 -3.65 -6.34 -8.15
N LEU A 48 -3.67 -5.50 -9.18
CA LEU A 48 -2.52 -4.66 -9.55
C LEU A 48 -2.15 -3.70 -8.42
N LEU A 49 -3.13 -2.98 -7.85
CA LEU A 49 -2.91 -2.09 -6.72
C LEU A 49 -2.31 -2.84 -5.51
N GLN A 50 -2.81 -4.04 -5.24
CA GLN A 50 -2.29 -4.89 -4.17
C GLN A 50 -0.82 -5.28 -4.39
N VAL A 51 -0.48 -5.72 -5.61
CA VAL A 51 0.91 -6.11 -5.96
C VAL A 51 1.84 -4.91 -5.86
N ILE A 52 1.41 -3.75 -6.34
CA ILE A 52 2.17 -2.49 -6.25
C ILE A 52 2.50 -2.16 -4.79
N LEU A 53 1.51 -2.19 -3.88
CA LEU A 53 1.77 -1.95 -2.47
C LEU A 53 2.70 -3.01 -1.86
N PHE A 54 2.55 -4.28 -2.24
CA PHE A 54 3.42 -5.35 -1.75
C PHE A 54 4.87 -5.14 -2.15
N VAL A 55 5.13 -4.80 -3.42
CA VAL A 55 6.47 -4.47 -3.90
C VAL A 55 7.02 -3.23 -3.19
N SER A 56 6.18 -2.22 -2.95
CA SER A 56 6.60 -0.98 -2.28
C SER A 56 7.12 -1.20 -0.84
N ILE A 57 6.65 -2.23 -0.13
CA ILE A 57 7.14 -2.58 1.21
C ILE A 57 8.65 -2.84 1.18
N PHE A 58 9.12 -3.59 0.19
CA PHE A 58 10.54 -3.94 0.09
C PHE A 58 11.34 -2.89 -0.68
N SER A 59 10.83 -2.48 -1.84
CA SER A 59 11.56 -1.58 -2.75
C SER A 59 11.62 -0.13 -2.26
N VAL A 60 10.59 0.37 -1.58
CA VAL A 60 10.53 1.76 -1.12
C VAL A 60 10.79 1.83 0.37
N TRP A 61 9.95 1.21 1.19
CA TRP A 61 10.06 1.31 2.64
C TRP A 61 11.29 0.60 3.19
N GLY A 62 11.62 -0.60 2.67
CA GLY A 62 12.82 -1.35 3.05
C GLY A 62 14.11 -0.59 2.75
N VAL A 63 14.27 -0.12 1.52
CA VAL A 63 15.43 0.68 1.10
C VAL A 63 15.55 1.95 1.96
N THR A 64 14.46 2.70 2.09
CA THR A 64 14.43 3.93 2.92
C THR A 64 14.79 3.66 4.37
N ALA A 65 14.32 2.54 4.93
CA ALA A 65 14.61 2.17 6.31
C ALA A 65 16.10 1.88 6.51
N ILE A 66 16.69 1.09 5.60
CA ILE A 66 18.11 0.75 5.65
C ILE A 66 18.97 2.01 5.52
N ASP A 67 18.71 2.84 4.51
CA ASP A 67 19.46 4.08 4.27
C ASP A 67 19.40 5.01 5.48
N ALA A 68 18.19 5.22 6.02
CA ALA A 68 18.00 6.14 7.14
C ALA A 68 18.59 5.59 8.46
N ILE A 69 18.59 4.27 8.67
CA ILE A 69 19.28 3.64 9.79
C ILE A 69 20.79 3.79 9.64
N GLN A 70 21.35 3.52 8.45
CA GLN A 70 22.79 3.64 8.19
C GLN A 70 23.31 5.06 8.43
N ILE A 71 22.61 6.07 7.91
CA ILE A 71 22.95 7.49 8.15
C ILE A 71 22.98 7.80 9.65
N ARG A 72 21.99 7.31 10.40
CA ARG A 72 21.92 7.56 11.85
C ARG A 72 22.97 6.83 12.65
N MET A 73 23.32 5.60 12.26
CA MET A 73 24.44 4.85 12.84
C MET A 73 25.76 5.59 12.61
N ALA A 74 25.99 6.09 11.38
CA ALA A 74 27.19 6.85 11.03
C ALA A 74 27.31 8.16 11.83
N HIS A 75 26.18 8.81 12.13
CA HIS A 75 26.14 10.04 12.93
C HIS A 75 26.08 9.81 14.45
N GLY A 76 26.15 8.56 14.93
CA GLY A 76 26.07 8.23 16.35
C GLY A 76 24.73 8.60 17.01
N THR A 77 23.68 8.79 16.22
CA THR A 77 22.35 9.18 16.70
C THR A 77 21.46 7.96 16.97
N PRO A 78 20.44 8.06 17.83
CA PRO A 78 19.54 6.94 18.13
C PRO A 78 18.74 6.51 16.90
N TRP A 79 19.14 5.36 16.33
CA TRP A 79 18.56 4.74 15.14
C TRP A 79 17.44 3.73 15.47
N ILE A 80 17.43 3.15 16.68
CA ILE A 80 16.41 2.17 17.10
C ILE A 80 15.00 2.75 17.00
N ARG A 81 14.81 4.00 17.45
CA ARG A 81 13.50 4.68 17.37
C ARG A 81 13.01 4.79 15.92
N LEU A 82 13.93 5.09 14.99
CA LEU A 82 13.62 5.18 13.57
C LEU A 82 13.28 3.80 12.99
N ALA A 83 14.05 2.77 13.33
CA ALA A 83 13.80 1.40 12.90
C ALA A 83 12.42 0.91 13.32
N VAL A 84 12.01 1.20 14.56
CA VAL A 84 10.66 0.86 15.07
C VAL A 84 9.57 1.57 14.28
N ILE A 85 9.72 2.88 14.00
CA ILE A 85 8.74 3.64 13.21
C ILE A 85 8.63 3.07 11.80
N MET A 86 9.76 2.82 11.13
CA MET A 86 9.76 2.26 9.77
C MET A 86 9.16 0.84 9.73
N GLY A 87 9.47 0.01 10.73
CA GLY A 87 8.86 -1.30 10.89
C GLY A 87 7.33 -1.21 11.06
N ALA A 88 6.85 -0.25 11.86
CA ALA A 88 5.42 0.00 12.02
C ALA A 88 4.76 0.46 10.69
N VAL A 89 5.43 1.30 9.89
CA VAL A 89 4.95 1.72 8.56
C VAL A 89 4.87 0.53 7.59
N MET A 90 5.86 -0.37 7.62
CA MET A 90 5.84 -1.60 6.82
C MET A 90 4.68 -2.53 7.22
N LEU A 91 4.48 -2.74 8.53
CA LEU A 91 3.37 -3.54 9.06
C LEU A 91 2.01 -2.92 8.71
N PHE A 92 1.89 -1.59 8.80
CA PHE A 92 0.69 -0.86 8.40
C PHE A 92 0.37 -1.09 6.91
N THR A 93 1.39 -0.99 6.05
CA THR A 93 1.27 -1.25 4.61
C THR A 93 0.87 -2.70 4.33
N PHE A 94 1.41 -3.64 5.10
CA PHE A 94 1.02 -5.06 5.03
C PHE A 94 -0.45 -5.29 5.44
N GLY A 95 -0.92 -4.59 6.48
CA GLY A 95 -2.33 -4.58 6.87
C GLY A 95 -3.26 -4.05 5.78
N ALA A 96 -2.83 -3.02 5.04
CA ALA A 96 -3.57 -2.51 3.88
C ALA A 96 -3.66 -3.55 2.74
N ILE A 97 -2.61 -4.33 2.51
CA ILE A 97 -2.62 -5.45 1.53
C ILE A 97 -3.60 -6.54 1.97
N PHE A 98 -3.65 -6.87 3.26
CA PHE A 98 -4.64 -7.82 3.78
C PHE A 98 -6.08 -7.30 3.57
N CYS A 99 -6.28 -5.98 3.65
CA CYS A 99 -7.55 -5.35 3.34
C CYS A 99 -7.96 -5.53 1.87
N PHE A 100 -7.03 -5.58 0.92
CA PHE A 100 -7.32 -5.91 -0.47
C PHE A 100 -7.80 -7.35 -0.65
N ASN A 101 -7.14 -8.32 -0.03
CA ASN A 101 -7.48 -9.75 -0.13
C ASN A 101 -8.94 -10.04 0.26
N GLY A 102 -9.42 -9.48 1.37
CA GLY A 102 -10.82 -9.71 1.75
C GLY A 102 -11.84 -8.97 0.88
N ILE A 103 -11.48 -7.87 0.19
CA ILE A 103 -12.37 -7.24 -0.81
C ILE A 103 -12.47 -8.14 -2.05
N LEU A 104 -11.35 -8.69 -2.52
CA LEU A 104 -11.30 -9.65 -3.63
C LEU A 104 -12.10 -10.92 -3.32
N ARG A 105 -11.99 -11.46 -2.10
CA ARG A 105 -12.76 -12.63 -1.65
C ARG A 105 -14.26 -12.40 -1.72
N LEU A 106 -14.72 -11.23 -1.24
CA LEU A 106 -16.15 -10.85 -1.27
C LEU A 106 -16.66 -10.68 -2.72
N ARG A 107 -15.87 -10.06 -3.61
CA ARG A 107 -16.25 -9.88 -5.01
C ARG A 107 -16.29 -11.20 -5.78
N ARG A 108 -15.35 -12.12 -5.51
CA ARG A 108 -15.32 -13.46 -6.13
C ARG A 108 -16.52 -14.32 -5.70
N GLN A 109 -16.93 -14.22 -4.43
CA GLN A 109 -18.10 -14.92 -3.93
C GLN A 109 -19.39 -14.42 -4.60
N LYS A 110 -19.56 -13.10 -4.77
CA LYS A 110 -20.72 -12.51 -5.48
C LYS A 110 -20.82 -12.95 -6.95
N SER A 111 -19.69 -13.17 -7.62
CA SER A 111 -19.67 -13.67 -9.00
C SER A 111 -20.18 -15.12 -9.12
N TYR A 112 -19.93 -15.96 -8.11
CA TYR A 112 -20.35 -17.37 -8.10
C TYR A 112 -21.87 -17.52 -7.92
N TRP A 113 -22.49 -16.68 -7.09
CA TRP A 113 -23.94 -16.69 -6.85
C TRP A 113 -24.76 -16.04 -7.98
N GLY A 114 -24.13 -15.22 -8.84
CA GLY A 114 -24.80 -14.60 -9.98
C GLY A 114 -25.01 -15.54 -11.17
N THR A 115 -24.27 -16.65 -11.24
CA THR A 115 -24.37 -17.66 -12.31
C THR A 115 -25.31 -18.82 -11.97
N SER A 116 -25.85 -18.89 -10.74
CA SER A 116 -26.69 -20.02 -10.30
C SER A 116 -28.20 -19.75 -10.36
N SER A 117 -28.67 -18.66 -10.97
CA SER A 117 -30.11 -18.35 -11.10
C SER A 117 -30.68 -18.60 -12.49
N ILE A 118 -29.99 -19.38 -13.33
CA ILE A 118 -30.48 -19.74 -14.66
C ILE A 118 -30.34 -21.26 -14.83
N HIS A 119 -31.16 -22.02 -14.11
CA HIS A 119 -31.54 -23.39 -14.48
C HIS A 119 -32.85 -23.74 -13.79
#